data_AF-A0A7Y3ZWF6-F1
#
_entry.id   AF-A0A7Y3ZWF6-F1
#
_cell.length_a   1.000
_cell.length_b   1.000
_cell.length_c   1.000
_cell.angle_alpha   90.00
_cell.angle_beta   90.00
_cell.angle_gamma   90.00
#
_symmetry.space_group_name_H-M   'P 1'
#
loop_
_entity.id
_entity.type
_entity.pdbx_description
1 polymer ?
#
loop_
_entity_poly.entity_id
_entity_poly.type
_entity_poly.pdbx_seq_one_letter_code
_entity_poly.pdbx_strand_id
1 'polypeptide(L)'
;MRKISLLLERLFIFSPIFVVFCSIFNFSDTKSLVSRLSVFVIIYCIFRYKDYLKSSINKKTIVFFISSSLILFIYLSIMHLWRGDNFGFPRTLITCLLYIAVVPWDKFSKKWIFNTIVIASYICGLNAMYEHFVLGVGRVGIATNPIPYAFYCAFLSLSALYLVSVYQGKLNKLLILVGSFLSLGALILTEARGVWLAYPIAMLYVLVLLFEKTPKRKLVLFIMPSAILLFFTFNAELESRINSTAVEIHKILEGDHQTSIGARIDLWGCAINLWLDSPLLGVGDEQLESAVKLMPNPFASDQPHIHNQYLDTLSRYGSVGLVLLIVWVISGIVGEDNRDSRRLIVICSGLILISGLSDVPFHHTHTVYLFGFLVGSLKLIED
;
A
#
# COMPACT_ATOMS: atom_id res chain seq x y z
N MET A 1 -25.17 29.72 -6.97
CA MET A 1 -24.08 29.56 -7.96
C MET A 1 -22.68 29.53 -7.34
N ARG A 2 -22.23 30.55 -6.58
CA ARG A 2 -20.86 30.61 -6.01
C ARG A 2 -20.47 29.43 -5.09
N LYS A 3 -21.38 28.96 -4.22
CA LYS A 3 -21.12 27.79 -3.34
C LYS A 3 -20.93 26.48 -4.13
N ILE A 4 -21.71 26.28 -5.19
CA ILE A 4 -21.62 25.09 -6.05
C ILE A 4 -20.31 25.10 -6.82
N SER A 5 -19.93 26.24 -7.39
CA SER A 5 -18.64 26.41 -8.08
C SER A 5 -17.45 26.10 -7.16
N LEU A 6 -17.46 26.57 -5.91
CA LEU A 6 -16.41 26.26 -4.93
C LEU A 6 -16.36 24.77 -4.55
N LEU A 7 -17.51 24.10 -4.49
CA LEU A 7 -17.57 22.65 -4.23
C LEU A 7 -16.99 21.86 -5.41
N LEU A 8 -17.36 22.21 -6.64
CA LEU A 8 -16.83 21.57 -7.87
C LEU A 8 -15.31 21.76 -7.97
N GLU A 9 -14.81 22.94 -7.64
CA GLU A 9 -13.36 23.21 -7.59
C GLU A 9 -12.67 22.30 -6.56
N ARG A 10 -13.21 22.15 -5.35
CA ARG A 10 -12.65 21.24 -4.33
C ARG A 10 -12.68 19.79 -4.77
N LEU A 11 -13.77 19.34 -5.40
CA LEU A 11 -13.89 17.98 -5.95
C LEU A 11 -12.83 17.74 -7.03
N PHE A 12 -12.62 18.70 -7.93
CA PHE A 12 -11.59 18.62 -8.96
C PHE A 12 -10.18 18.52 -8.35
N ILE A 13 -9.86 19.40 -7.40
CA ILE A 13 -8.54 19.40 -6.73
C ILE A 13 -8.30 18.09 -5.97
N PHE A 14 -9.31 17.54 -5.31
CA PHE A 14 -9.22 16.30 -4.55
C PHE A 14 -9.25 15.03 -5.41
N SER A 15 -9.64 15.16 -6.68
CA SER A 15 -9.89 14.01 -7.56
C SER A 15 -8.72 13.04 -7.72
N PRO A 16 -7.42 13.43 -7.71
CA PRO A 16 -6.33 12.45 -7.77
C PRO A 16 -6.30 11.49 -6.58
N ILE A 17 -6.53 11.99 -5.36
CA ILE A 17 -6.62 11.14 -4.16
C ILE A 17 -7.83 10.22 -4.29
N PHE A 18 -8.99 10.78 -4.69
CA PHE A 18 -10.20 9.99 -4.86
C PHE A 18 -10.02 8.86 -5.88
N VAL A 19 -9.40 9.12 -7.03
CA VAL A 19 -9.14 8.09 -8.07
C VAL A 19 -8.12 7.06 -7.59
N VAL A 20 -7.08 7.46 -6.84
CA VAL A 20 -6.14 6.50 -6.24
C VAL A 20 -6.84 5.55 -5.28
N PHE A 21 -7.72 6.06 -4.42
CA PHE A 21 -8.40 5.21 -3.45
C PHE A 21 -9.52 4.41 -4.10
N CYS A 22 -10.30 4.97 -5.01
CA CYS A 22 -11.52 4.33 -5.51
C CYS A 22 -11.32 3.55 -6.83
N SER A 23 -10.29 3.85 -7.62
CA SER A 23 -10.22 3.35 -9.00
C SER A 23 -8.92 2.62 -9.33
N ILE A 24 -7.76 3.12 -8.89
CA ILE A 24 -6.45 2.65 -9.39
C ILE A 24 -6.20 1.15 -9.17
N PHE A 25 -6.83 0.57 -8.15
CA PHE A 25 -6.73 -0.85 -7.80
C PHE A 25 -7.86 -1.70 -8.39
N ASN A 26 -9.02 -1.11 -8.71
CA ASN A 26 -10.25 -1.84 -9.06
C ASN A 26 -10.49 -1.93 -10.57
N PHE A 27 -9.98 -0.97 -11.36
CA PHE A 27 -10.29 -0.87 -12.79
C PHE A 27 -9.03 -0.72 -13.63
N SER A 28 -8.96 -1.46 -14.74
CA SER A 28 -7.84 -1.43 -15.68
C SER A 28 -7.63 -0.02 -16.26
N ASP A 29 -6.39 0.28 -16.65
CA ASP A 29 -5.96 1.54 -17.31
C ASP A 29 -6.11 2.85 -16.49
N THR A 30 -6.63 2.76 -15.25
CA THR A 30 -6.81 3.93 -14.37
C THR A 30 -5.50 4.47 -13.78
N LYS A 31 -4.40 3.71 -13.82
CA LYS A 31 -3.06 4.22 -13.48
C LYS A 31 -2.65 5.40 -14.36
N SER A 32 -2.96 5.34 -15.66
CA SER A 32 -2.69 6.44 -16.59
C SER A 32 -3.56 7.67 -16.29
N LEU A 33 -4.81 7.42 -15.85
CA LEU A 33 -5.76 8.45 -15.44
C LEU A 33 -5.23 9.23 -14.23
N VAL A 34 -4.75 8.55 -13.18
CA VAL A 34 -4.18 9.21 -11.99
C VAL A 34 -3.03 10.12 -12.37
N SER A 35 -2.09 9.63 -13.19
CA SER A 35 -0.92 10.42 -13.61
C SER A 35 -1.33 11.67 -14.37
N ARG A 36 -2.23 11.55 -15.36
CA ARG A 36 -2.70 12.69 -16.18
C ARG A 36 -3.52 13.68 -15.35
N LEU A 37 -4.45 13.17 -14.54
CA LEU A 37 -5.32 13.98 -13.69
C LEU A 37 -4.51 14.75 -12.64
N SER A 38 -3.50 14.10 -12.03
CA SER A 38 -2.58 14.76 -11.09
C SER A 38 -1.88 15.95 -11.75
N VAL A 39 -1.37 15.79 -12.99
CA VAL A 39 -0.72 16.87 -13.73
C VAL A 39 -1.68 18.03 -14.01
N PHE A 40 -2.92 17.76 -14.45
CA PHE A 40 -3.91 18.82 -14.66
C PHE A 40 -4.24 19.59 -13.39
N VAL A 41 -4.41 18.88 -12.26
CA VAL A 41 -4.67 19.53 -10.97
C VAL A 41 -3.46 20.32 -10.50
N ILE A 42 -2.24 19.79 -10.68
CA ILE A 42 -1.00 20.50 -10.33
C ILE A 42 -0.92 21.83 -11.09
N ILE A 43 -1.09 21.79 -12.41
CA ILE A 43 -1.05 22.97 -13.27
C ILE A 43 -2.11 23.99 -12.82
N TYR A 44 -3.35 23.53 -12.62
CA TYR A 44 -4.44 24.37 -12.14
C TYR A 44 -4.10 25.05 -10.81
N CYS A 45 -3.59 24.28 -9.84
CA CYS A 45 -3.25 24.80 -8.52
C CYS A 45 -2.07 25.78 -8.56
N ILE A 46 -1.06 25.57 -9.41
CA ILE A 46 0.04 26.53 -9.57
C ILE A 46 -0.48 27.89 -10.05
N PHE A 47 -1.37 27.92 -11.04
CA PHE A 47 -1.92 29.19 -11.55
C PHE A 47 -2.91 29.84 -10.59
N ARG A 48 -3.77 29.05 -9.95
CA ARG A 48 -4.86 29.54 -9.10
C ARG A 48 -4.41 29.89 -7.67
N TYR A 49 -3.45 29.14 -7.14
CA TYR A 49 -3.02 29.17 -5.73
C TYR A 49 -1.51 29.46 -5.58
N LYS A 50 -0.91 30.22 -6.51
CA LYS A 50 0.52 30.56 -6.50
C LYS A 50 1.07 31.05 -5.16
N ASP A 51 0.26 31.80 -4.41
CA ASP A 51 0.67 32.39 -3.12
C ASP A 51 0.69 31.35 -1.99
N TYR A 52 -0.04 30.23 -2.14
CA TYR A 52 -0.10 29.14 -1.17
C TYR A 52 1.17 28.28 -1.15
N LEU A 53 1.89 28.21 -2.28
CA LEU A 53 3.09 27.40 -2.46
C LEU A 53 4.16 27.68 -1.39
N LYS A 54 4.28 28.95 -0.97
CA LYS A 54 5.23 29.40 0.06
C LYS A 54 4.78 29.07 1.48
N SER A 55 3.49 28.92 1.70
CA SER A 55 2.87 28.67 3.01
C SER A 55 2.90 27.19 3.41
N SER A 56 2.62 26.28 2.46
CA SER A 56 2.46 24.84 2.72
C SER A 56 3.75 24.14 3.20
N ILE A 57 4.91 24.52 2.63
CA ILE A 57 6.21 23.86 2.88
C ILE A 57 6.77 24.14 4.29
N ASN A 58 6.29 25.19 4.98
CA ASN A 58 6.87 25.62 6.25
C ASN A 58 6.33 24.84 7.48
N LYS A 59 5.46 23.85 7.27
CA LYS A 59 4.94 22.99 8.34
C LYS A 59 5.98 21.94 8.75
N LYS A 60 6.56 22.10 9.95
CA LYS A 60 7.60 21.19 10.49
C LYS A 60 7.21 19.69 10.43
N THR A 61 5.93 19.38 10.55
CA THR A 61 5.38 18.01 10.58
C THR A 61 5.58 17.23 9.27
N ILE A 62 5.59 17.92 8.13
CA ILE A 62 5.74 17.29 6.81
C ILE A 62 7.13 17.43 6.22
N VAL A 63 7.95 18.39 6.68
CA VAL A 63 9.30 18.63 6.16
C VAL A 63 10.14 17.35 6.12
N PHE A 64 10.08 16.52 7.16
CA PHE A 64 10.83 15.26 7.18
C PHE A 64 10.37 14.29 6.09
N PHE A 65 9.06 14.15 5.88
CA PHE A 65 8.49 13.28 4.83
C PHE A 65 8.80 13.80 3.42
N ILE A 66 8.70 15.11 3.18
CA ILE A 66 9.06 15.70 1.89
C ILE A 66 10.56 15.55 1.61
N SER A 67 11.41 15.78 2.62
CA SER A 67 12.86 15.69 2.48
C SER A 67 13.30 14.26 2.21
N SER A 68 12.79 13.27 2.96
CA SER A 68 13.09 11.85 2.72
C SER A 68 12.61 11.40 1.35
N SER A 69 11.40 11.82 0.94
CA SER A 69 10.85 11.55 -0.40
C SER A 69 11.72 12.15 -1.49
N LEU A 70 12.21 13.38 -1.32
CA LEU A 70 13.05 14.05 -2.30
C LEU A 70 14.43 13.39 -2.40
N ILE A 71 15.04 13.00 -1.28
CA ILE A 71 16.32 12.28 -1.26
C ILE A 71 16.16 10.92 -1.95
N LEU A 72 15.10 10.17 -1.64
CA LEU A 72 14.82 8.89 -2.28
C LEU A 72 14.57 9.07 -3.79
N PHE A 73 13.81 10.10 -4.19
CA PHE A 73 13.61 10.44 -5.59
C PHE A 73 14.93 10.72 -6.32
N ILE A 74 15.80 11.56 -5.75
CA ILE A 74 17.09 11.90 -6.32
C ILE A 74 17.94 10.63 -6.46
N TYR A 75 18.02 9.82 -5.41
CA TYR A 75 18.80 8.59 -5.42
C TYR A 75 18.35 7.62 -6.51
N LEU A 76 17.06 7.30 -6.56
CA LEU A 76 16.51 6.40 -7.59
C LEU A 76 16.63 6.99 -9.01
N SER A 77 16.53 8.31 -9.15
CA SER A 77 16.73 8.98 -10.44
C SER A 77 18.19 8.89 -10.91
N ILE A 78 19.15 9.01 -10.00
CA ILE A 78 20.58 8.81 -10.31
C ILE A 78 20.81 7.36 -10.76
N MET A 79 20.25 6.39 -10.06
CA MET A 79 20.36 4.97 -10.42
C MET A 79 19.76 4.68 -11.82
N HIS A 80 18.59 5.26 -12.12
CA HIS A 80 18.00 5.21 -13.46
C HIS A 80 18.91 5.84 -14.53
N LEU A 81 19.43 7.04 -14.30
CA LEU A 81 20.29 7.72 -15.27
C LEU A 81 21.64 7.01 -15.48
N TRP A 82 22.14 6.35 -14.43
CA TRP A 82 23.42 5.66 -14.47
C TRP A 82 23.34 4.27 -15.12
N ARG A 83 22.31 3.48 -14.80
CA ARG A 83 22.21 2.06 -15.19
C ARG A 83 20.96 1.70 -16.00
N GLY A 84 20.01 2.61 -16.15
CA GLY A 84 18.74 2.34 -16.83
C GLY A 84 17.65 1.71 -15.96
N ASP A 85 17.84 1.67 -14.62
CA ASP A 85 16.88 1.10 -13.66
C ASP A 85 15.45 1.68 -13.79
N ASN A 86 14.41 0.97 -13.36
CA ASN A 86 13.01 1.34 -13.57
C ASN A 86 12.65 2.73 -12.99
N PHE A 87 12.24 3.66 -13.86
CA PHE A 87 11.88 5.02 -13.44
C PHE A 87 10.45 5.17 -12.87
N GLY A 88 9.70 4.07 -12.76
CA GLY A 88 8.31 4.06 -12.33
C GLY A 88 8.10 4.60 -10.91
N PHE A 89 8.92 4.16 -9.96
CA PHE A 89 8.88 4.61 -8.56
C PHE A 89 9.26 6.10 -8.44
N PRO A 90 10.45 6.57 -8.87
CA PRO A 90 10.80 7.99 -8.79
C PRO A 90 9.78 8.90 -9.49
N ARG A 91 9.26 8.52 -10.67
CA ARG A 91 8.20 9.28 -11.35
C ARG A 91 6.93 9.44 -10.52
N THR A 92 6.48 8.37 -9.86
CA THR A 92 5.31 8.46 -8.97
C THR A 92 5.62 9.31 -7.75
N LEU A 93 6.82 9.20 -7.17
CA LEU A 93 7.23 9.95 -5.99
C LEU A 93 7.25 11.46 -6.26
N ILE A 94 7.82 11.91 -7.38
CA ILE A 94 7.81 13.33 -7.75
C ILE A 94 6.39 13.82 -8.07
N THR A 95 5.53 12.98 -8.66
CA THR A 95 4.13 13.33 -8.91
C THR A 95 3.39 13.55 -7.59
N CYS A 96 3.61 12.69 -6.59
CA CYS A 96 3.08 12.87 -5.24
C CYS A 96 3.58 14.16 -4.60
N LEU A 97 4.90 14.41 -4.63
CA LEU A 97 5.53 15.60 -4.06
C LEU A 97 5.00 16.91 -4.67
N LEU A 98 4.90 16.97 -5.99
CA LEU A 98 4.38 18.14 -6.69
C LEU A 98 2.90 18.36 -6.35
N TYR A 99 2.09 17.31 -6.36
CA TYR A 99 0.67 17.40 -5.98
C TYR A 99 0.49 17.91 -4.55
N ILE A 100 1.21 17.35 -3.57
CA ILE A 100 1.05 17.77 -2.17
C ILE A 100 1.57 19.18 -1.91
N ALA A 101 2.57 19.64 -2.67
CA ALA A 101 3.11 21.00 -2.51
C ALA A 101 2.13 22.09 -2.97
N VAL A 102 1.31 21.81 -3.99
CA VAL A 102 0.47 22.84 -4.66
C VAL A 102 -0.98 22.86 -4.19
N VAL A 103 -1.49 21.78 -3.60
CA VAL A 103 -2.88 21.69 -3.14
C VAL A 103 -3.12 22.62 -1.93
N PRO A 104 -4.21 23.41 -1.92
CA PRO A 104 -4.57 24.26 -0.79
C PRO A 104 -5.26 23.47 0.33
N TRP A 105 -4.48 22.80 1.18
CA TRP A 105 -4.95 21.85 2.19
C TRP A 105 -5.82 22.47 3.30
N ASP A 106 -5.70 23.76 3.53
CA ASP A 106 -6.56 24.56 4.44
C ASP A 106 -8.04 24.55 4.01
N LYS A 107 -8.32 24.22 2.74
CA LYS A 107 -9.69 24.14 2.20
C LYS A 107 -10.36 22.79 2.44
N PHE A 108 -9.61 21.80 2.91
CA PHE A 108 -10.06 20.44 3.12
C PHE A 108 -10.11 20.12 4.62
N SER A 109 -10.90 19.12 4.96
CA SER A 109 -10.92 18.55 6.31
C SER A 109 -10.61 17.07 6.22
N LYS A 110 -10.13 16.47 7.31
CA LYS A 110 -9.74 15.05 7.33
C LYS A 110 -10.88 14.10 6.95
N LYS A 111 -12.14 14.55 7.14
CA LYS A 111 -13.35 13.83 6.69
C LYS A 111 -13.35 13.53 5.19
N TRP A 112 -12.70 14.34 4.34
CA TRP A 112 -12.56 14.03 2.92
C TRP A 112 -11.78 12.73 2.69
N ILE A 113 -10.64 12.57 3.37
CA ILE A 113 -9.84 11.35 3.33
C ILE A 113 -10.60 10.19 3.98
N PHE A 114 -11.19 10.40 5.17
CA PHE A 114 -11.90 9.34 5.89
C PHE A 114 -13.11 8.81 5.11
N ASN A 115 -13.92 9.70 4.54
CA ASN A 115 -15.06 9.29 3.70
C ASN A 115 -14.58 8.57 2.43
N THR A 116 -13.45 8.99 1.85
CA THR A 116 -12.87 8.33 0.67
C THR A 116 -12.42 6.91 0.98
N ILE A 117 -11.78 6.67 2.13
CA ILE A 117 -11.44 5.33 2.62
C ILE A 117 -12.70 4.47 2.74
N VAL A 118 -13.77 5.01 3.34
CA VAL A 118 -15.03 4.28 3.51
C VAL A 118 -15.64 3.96 2.15
N ILE A 119 -15.76 4.92 1.24
CA ILE A 119 -16.29 4.69 -0.11
C ILE A 119 -15.45 3.65 -0.87
N ALA A 120 -14.12 3.76 -0.81
CA ALA A 120 -13.21 2.83 -1.44
C ALA A 120 -13.36 1.39 -0.90
N SER A 121 -13.64 1.22 0.39
CA SER A 121 -13.89 -0.09 1.01
C SER A 121 -15.13 -0.80 0.47
N TYR A 122 -16.18 -0.03 0.12
CA TYR A 122 -17.34 -0.55 -0.58
C TYR A 122 -17.01 -0.91 -2.03
N ILE A 123 -16.33 -0.01 -2.75
CA ILE A 123 -16.00 -0.22 -4.16
C ILE A 123 -15.16 -1.49 -4.33
N CYS A 124 -14.12 -1.69 -3.51
CA CYS A 124 -13.28 -2.88 -3.65
C CYS A 124 -14.01 -4.18 -3.29
N GLY A 125 -14.87 -4.14 -2.28
CA GLY A 125 -15.72 -5.28 -1.92
C GLY A 125 -16.68 -5.67 -3.03
N LEU A 126 -17.40 -4.70 -3.57
CA LEU A 126 -18.35 -4.91 -4.67
C LEU A 126 -17.64 -5.34 -5.95
N ASN A 127 -16.47 -4.76 -6.26
CA ASN A 127 -15.67 -5.16 -7.41
C ASN A 127 -15.17 -6.60 -7.29
N ALA A 128 -14.65 -6.99 -6.12
CA ALA A 128 -14.23 -8.37 -5.87
C ALA A 128 -15.38 -9.38 -5.98
N MET A 129 -16.56 -9.03 -5.44
CA MET A 129 -17.76 -9.87 -5.58
C MET A 129 -18.19 -10.00 -7.05
N TYR A 130 -18.11 -8.91 -7.82
CA TYR A 130 -18.39 -8.93 -9.24
C TYR A 130 -17.40 -9.82 -10.01
N GLU A 131 -16.10 -9.65 -9.80
CA GLU A 131 -15.07 -10.49 -10.42
C GLU A 131 -15.27 -11.97 -10.09
N HIS A 132 -15.52 -12.30 -8.82
CA HIS A 132 -15.64 -13.68 -8.40
C HIS A 132 -16.96 -14.33 -8.83
N PHE A 133 -18.10 -13.74 -8.48
CA PHE A 133 -19.42 -14.36 -8.67
C PHE A 133 -20.01 -14.14 -10.07
N VAL A 134 -19.65 -13.04 -10.75
CA VAL A 134 -20.22 -12.73 -12.07
C VAL A 134 -19.24 -13.09 -13.19
N LEU A 135 -17.96 -12.73 -13.04
CA LEU A 135 -16.94 -13.06 -14.06
C LEU A 135 -16.34 -14.46 -13.88
N GLY A 136 -16.64 -15.16 -12.79
CA GLY A 136 -16.14 -16.52 -12.52
C GLY A 136 -14.64 -16.56 -12.24
N VAL A 137 -14.07 -15.46 -11.76
CA VAL A 137 -12.63 -15.34 -11.52
C VAL A 137 -12.29 -15.97 -10.19
N GLY A 138 -11.43 -17.00 -10.21
CA GLY A 138 -10.96 -17.66 -8.98
C GLY A 138 -10.20 -16.69 -8.07
N ARG A 139 -9.27 -15.92 -8.63
CA ARG A 139 -8.40 -15.00 -7.90
C ARG A 139 -8.62 -13.55 -8.33
N VAL A 140 -9.31 -12.77 -7.50
CA VAL A 140 -9.72 -11.39 -7.83
C VAL A 140 -8.57 -10.39 -7.76
N GLY A 141 -8.78 -9.19 -8.32
CA GLY A 141 -7.80 -8.12 -8.46
C GLY A 141 -7.18 -8.07 -9.86
N ILE A 142 -7.93 -8.46 -10.89
CA ILE A 142 -7.44 -8.58 -12.29
C ILE A 142 -6.85 -7.25 -12.79
N ALA A 143 -7.49 -6.13 -12.45
CA ALA A 143 -7.11 -4.81 -12.94
C ALA A 143 -5.67 -4.38 -12.63
N THR A 144 -5.07 -4.93 -11.57
CA THR A 144 -3.70 -4.58 -11.14
C THR A 144 -2.82 -5.80 -11.04
N ASN A 145 -3.09 -6.62 -10.04
CA ASN A 145 -2.59 -7.95 -9.75
C ASN A 145 -3.20 -8.31 -8.37
N PRO A 146 -3.60 -9.56 -8.12
CA PRO A 146 -4.19 -9.94 -6.84
C PRO A 146 -3.36 -9.55 -5.60
N ILE A 147 -2.03 -9.50 -5.71
CA ILE A 147 -1.13 -9.22 -4.59
C ILE A 147 -1.18 -7.74 -4.13
N PRO A 148 -0.87 -6.73 -4.97
CA PRO A 148 -1.06 -5.32 -4.58
C PRO A 148 -2.52 -4.99 -4.28
N TYR A 149 -3.47 -5.66 -4.96
CA TYR A 149 -4.90 -5.53 -4.65
C TYR A 149 -5.22 -6.00 -3.22
N ALA A 150 -4.65 -7.12 -2.79
CA ALA A 150 -4.81 -7.63 -1.43
C ALA A 150 -4.27 -6.66 -0.37
N PHE A 151 -3.08 -6.09 -0.59
CA PHE A 151 -2.54 -5.06 0.31
C PHE A 151 -3.51 -3.87 0.45
N TYR A 152 -4.05 -3.39 -0.66
CA TYR A 152 -5.02 -2.30 -0.69
C TYR A 152 -6.33 -2.66 0.05
N CYS A 153 -6.87 -3.87 -0.17
CA CYS A 153 -8.04 -4.37 0.57
C CYS A 153 -7.78 -4.49 2.07
N ALA A 154 -6.61 -5.00 2.48
CA ALA A 154 -6.21 -5.06 3.88
C ALA A 154 -6.16 -3.67 4.51
N PHE A 155 -5.53 -2.71 3.83
CA PHE A 155 -5.44 -1.33 4.29
C PHE A 155 -6.82 -0.68 4.44
N LEU A 156 -7.70 -0.81 3.46
CA LEU A 156 -9.04 -0.23 3.50
C LEU A 156 -9.91 -0.86 4.58
N SER A 157 -9.89 -2.19 4.69
CA SER A 157 -10.62 -2.91 5.73
C SER A 157 -10.22 -2.42 7.12
N LEU A 158 -8.92 -2.43 7.44
CA LEU A 158 -8.43 -2.02 8.76
C LEU A 158 -8.62 -0.52 9.04
N SER A 159 -8.45 0.32 8.02
CA SER A 159 -8.67 1.76 8.15
C SER A 159 -10.14 2.10 8.36
N ALA A 160 -11.05 1.47 7.60
CA ALA A 160 -12.49 1.62 7.81
C ALA A 160 -12.89 1.10 9.20
N LEU A 161 -12.41 -0.06 9.62
CA LEU A 161 -12.65 -0.59 10.96
C LEU A 161 -12.23 0.40 12.06
N TYR A 162 -11.03 0.99 11.92
CA TYR A 162 -10.56 2.03 12.82
C TYR A 162 -11.50 3.25 12.88
N LEU A 163 -11.98 3.71 11.71
CA LEU A 163 -12.87 4.87 11.59
C LEU A 163 -14.24 4.69 12.27
N VAL A 164 -14.65 3.47 12.60
CA VAL A 164 -15.82 3.22 13.47
C VAL A 164 -15.68 3.91 14.83
N SER A 165 -14.45 4.04 15.34
CA SER A 165 -14.15 4.74 16.60
C SER A 165 -14.10 6.27 16.46
N VAL A 166 -14.02 6.79 15.23
CA VAL A 166 -13.92 8.22 14.93
C VAL A 166 -15.31 8.82 14.67
N TYR A 167 -16.16 8.11 13.92
CA TYR A 167 -17.49 8.59 13.57
C TYR A 167 -18.50 8.39 14.69
N GLN A 168 -19.46 9.31 14.79
CA GLN A 168 -20.59 9.24 15.72
C GLN A 168 -21.87 8.81 15.01
N GLY A 169 -22.83 8.28 15.78
CA GLY A 169 -24.12 7.79 15.29
C GLY A 169 -24.11 6.32 14.89
N LYS A 170 -25.19 5.60 15.23
CA LYS A 170 -25.30 4.15 15.00
C LYS A 170 -25.26 3.79 13.51
N LEU A 171 -25.95 4.57 12.66
CA LEU A 171 -26.01 4.34 11.22
C LEU A 171 -24.63 4.51 10.55
N ASN A 172 -23.91 5.60 10.85
CA ASN A 172 -22.57 5.82 10.30
C ASN A 172 -21.61 4.68 10.68
N LYS A 173 -21.64 4.27 11.96
CA LYS A 173 -20.82 3.14 12.43
C LYS A 173 -21.16 1.83 11.70
N LEU A 174 -22.46 1.57 11.49
CA LEU A 174 -22.91 0.39 10.75
C LEU A 174 -22.42 0.43 9.29
N LEU A 175 -22.55 1.56 8.59
CA LEU A 175 -22.09 1.70 7.20
C LEU A 175 -20.57 1.50 7.11
N ILE A 176 -19.80 2.13 7.99
CA ILE A 176 -18.34 1.97 8.01
C ILE A 176 -17.96 0.50 8.26
N LEU A 177 -18.67 -0.17 9.18
CA LEU A 177 -18.43 -1.57 9.48
C LEU A 177 -18.76 -2.49 8.30
N VAL A 178 -19.85 -2.23 7.57
CA VAL A 178 -20.20 -2.98 6.36
C VAL A 178 -19.11 -2.81 5.30
N GLY A 179 -18.65 -1.58 5.03
CA GLY A 179 -17.54 -1.33 4.10
C GLY A 179 -16.24 -2.05 4.51
N SER A 180 -15.92 -2.04 5.81
CA SER A 180 -14.78 -2.77 6.37
C SER A 180 -14.83 -4.28 6.10
N PHE A 181 -16.01 -4.90 6.27
CA PHE A 181 -16.18 -6.34 6.04
C PHE A 181 -16.26 -6.70 4.56
N LEU A 182 -16.83 -5.84 3.73
CA LEU A 182 -16.80 -5.99 2.27
C LEU A 182 -15.36 -5.99 1.75
N SER A 183 -14.53 -5.06 2.23
CA SER A 183 -13.11 -5.01 1.89
C SER A 183 -12.31 -6.20 2.44
N LEU A 184 -12.67 -6.71 3.62
CA LEU A 184 -12.10 -7.97 4.15
C LEU A 184 -12.49 -9.18 3.30
N GLY A 185 -13.75 -9.25 2.83
CA GLY A 185 -14.19 -10.26 1.88
C GLY A 185 -13.38 -10.21 0.57
N ALA A 186 -13.13 -9.00 0.04
CA ALA A 186 -12.26 -8.82 -1.12
C ALA A 186 -10.83 -9.31 -0.87
N LEU A 187 -10.25 -9.01 0.29
CA LEU A 187 -8.93 -9.53 0.68
C LEU A 187 -8.88 -11.07 0.63
N ILE A 188 -9.92 -11.73 1.11
CA ILE A 188 -10.01 -13.20 1.10
C ILE A 188 -10.12 -13.73 -0.33
N LEU A 189 -10.93 -13.09 -1.18
CA LEU A 189 -11.06 -13.51 -2.58
C LEU A 189 -9.78 -13.31 -3.41
N THR A 190 -8.79 -12.56 -2.92
CA THR A 190 -7.51 -12.37 -3.65
C THR A 190 -6.58 -13.58 -3.59
N GLU A 191 -6.81 -14.51 -2.65
CA GLU A 191 -5.91 -15.64 -2.34
C GLU A 191 -4.42 -15.23 -2.13
N ALA A 192 -4.15 -13.96 -1.81
CA ALA A 192 -2.81 -13.43 -1.62
C ALA A 192 -2.31 -13.69 -0.20
N ARG A 193 -1.88 -14.93 0.04
CA ARG A 193 -1.54 -15.46 1.36
C ARG A 193 -0.49 -14.65 2.13
N GLY A 194 0.46 -14.01 1.42
CA GLY A 194 1.46 -13.13 2.07
C GLY A 194 0.81 -11.98 2.84
N VAL A 195 -0.23 -11.38 2.27
CA VAL A 195 -0.99 -10.30 2.91
C VAL A 195 -1.93 -10.83 3.99
N TRP A 196 -2.45 -12.05 3.83
CA TRP A 196 -3.24 -12.70 4.87
C TRP A 196 -2.46 -12.91 6.17
N LEU A 197 -1.14 -13.08 6.10
CA LEU A 197 -0.30 -13.18 7.29
C LEU A 197 -0.07 -11.81 7.94
N ALA A 198 0.08 -10.76 7.12
CA ALA A 198 0.24 -9.39 7.61
C ALA A 198 -1.03 -8.85 8.29
N TYR A 199 -2.21 -9.26 7.80
CA TYR A 199 -3.50 -8.73 8.24
C TYR A 199 -3.79 -8.97 9.74
N PRO A 200 -3.68 -10.19 10.31
CA PRO A 200 -3.91 -10.43 11.75
C PRO A 200 -3.02 -9.58 12.66
N ILE A 201 -1.76 -9.35 12.28
CA ILE A 201 -0.82 -8.55 13.06
C ILE A 201 -1.28 -7.07 13.07
N ALA A 202 -1.60 -6.53 11.90
CA ALA A 202 -2.11 -5.16 11.79
C ALA A 202 -3.52 -5.02 12.42
N MET A 203 -4.34 -6.07 12.35
CA MET A 203 -5.65 -6.14 13.00
C MET A 203 -5.51 -6.10 14.52
N LEU A 204 -4.56 -6.83 15.11
CA LEU A 204 -4.31 -6.78 16.55
C LEU A 204 -4.01 -5.34 17.01
N TYR A 205 -3.19 -4.60 16.25
CA TYR A 205 -2.95 -3.19 16.49
C TYR A 205 -4.26 -2.38 16.46
N VAL A 206 -5.09 -2.52 15.42
CA VAL A 206 -6.39 -1.82 15.33
C VAL A 206 -7.31 -2.16 16.50
N LEU A 207 -7.37 -3.44 16.91
CA LEU A 207 -8.17 -3.87 18.06
C LEU A 207 -7.72 -3.18 19.35
N VAL A 208 -6.41 -3.09 19.60
CA VAL A 208 -5.84 -2.32 20.74
C VAL A 208 -6.31 -0.87 20.70
N LEU A 209 -6.29 -0.22 19.53
CA LEU A 209 -6.78 1.15 19.38
C LEU A 209 -8.27 1.30 19.66
N LEU A 210 -9.07 0.29 19.28
CA LEU A 210 -10.51 0.26 19.56
C LEU A 210 -10.80 0.07 21.05
N PHE A 211 -9.99 -0.72 21.76
CA PHE A 211 -10.12 -0.93 23.22
C PHE A 211 -9.98 0.37 24.01
N GLU A 212 -9.17 1.31 23.54
CA GLU A 212 -8.99 2.61 24.20
C GLU A 212 -10.23 3.52 24.11
N LYS A 213 -11.06 3.37 23.06
CA LYS A 213 -12.21 4.25 22.79
C LYS A 213 -13.57 3.56 22.97
N THR A 214 -13.60 2.23 23.09
CA THR A 214 -14.84 1.43 23.03
C THR A 214 -14.98 0.52 24.25
N PRO A 215 -16.16 0.44 24.91
CA PRO A 215 -16.37 -0.48 26.03
C PRO A 215 -16.06 -1.93 25.64
N LYS A 216 -15.31 -2.66 26.49
CA LYS A 216 -14.85 -4.04 26.23
C LYS A 216 -15.96 -4.99 25.73
N ARG A 217 -17.19 -4.87 26.26
CA ARG A 217 -18.36 -5.66 25.82
C ARG A 217 -18.75 -5.46 24.36
N LYS A 218 -18.53 -4.27 23.79
CA LYS A 218 -18.83 -3.98 22.37
C LYS A 218 -17.71 -4.41 21.44
N LEU A 219 -16.52 -4.74 21.97
CA LEU A 219 -15.40 -5.19 21.16
C LEU A 219 -15.61 -6.59 20.59
N VAL A 220 -16.38 -7.42 21.29
CA VAL A 220 -16.83 -8.74 20.83
C VAL A 220 -17.54 -8.64 19.48
N LEU A 221 -18.26 -7.53 19.20
CA LEU A 221 -18.94 -7.29 17.92
C LEU A 221 -17.99 -7.02 16.76
N PHE A 222 -16.74 -6.64 17.03
CA PHE A 222 -15.70 -6.43 16.01
C PHE A 222 -14.79 -7.66 15.90
N ILE A 223 -14.41 -8.25 17.04
CA ILE A 223 -13.49 -9.39 17.09
C ILE A 223 -14.16 -10.66 16.56
N MET A 224 -15.39 -10.98 16.99
CA MET A 224 -16.00 -12.26 16.61
C MET A 224 -16.22 -12.40 15.11
N PRO A 225 -16.80 -11.43 14.38
CA PRO A 225 -17.02 -11.63 12.95
C PRO A 225 -15.71 -11.70 12.16
N SER A 226 -14.69 -10.92 12.53
CA SER A 226 -13.36 -11.03 11.92
C SER A 226 -12.69 -12.35 12.25
N ALA A 227 -12.77 -12.82 13.49
CA ALA A 227 -12.22 -14.11 13.91
C ALA A 227 -12.97 -15.29 13.27
N ILE A 228 -14.29 -15.22 13.13
CA ILE A 228 -15.12 -16.21 12.45
C ILE A 228 -14.78 -16.25 10.97
N LEU A 229 -14.67 -15.09 10.32
CA LEU A 229 -14.33 -15.01 8.90
C LEU A 229 -12.92 -15.54 8.64
N LEU A 230 -11.94 -15.14 9.46
CA LEU A 230 -10.59 -15.72 9.42
C LEU A 230 -10.65 -17.23 9.66
N PHE A 231 -11.36 -17.69 10.69
CA PHE A 231 -11.50 -19.11 11.00
C PHE A 231 -12.06 -19.90 9.81
N PHE A 232 -13.15 -19.46 9.18
CA PHE A 232 -13.72 -20.17 8.03
C PHE A 232 -12.83 -20.14 6.79
N THR A 233 -12.14 -19.02 6.52
CA THR A 233 -11.17 -18.93 5.42
C THR A 233 -9.99 -19.84 5.64
N PHE A 234 -9.45 -19.89 6.87
CA PHE A 234 -8.32 -20.75 7.16
C PHE A 234 -8.75 -22.21 7.23
N ASN A 235 -9.83 -22.57 7.93
CA ASN A 235 -10.14 -23.97 8.29
C ASN A 235 -10.39 -24.90 7.09
N ALA A 236 -11.12 -24.46 6.05
CA ALA A 236 -11.41 -25.32 4.90
C ALA A 236 -10.17 -25.67 4.06
N GLU A 237 -9.13 -24.82 4.07
CA GLU A 237 -7.87 -25.07 3.38
C GLU A 237 -6.72 -25.46 4.32
N LEU A 238 -6.84 -25.25 5.63
CA LEU A 238 -5.71 -25.30 6.56
C LEU A 238 -5.03 -26.66 6.54
N GLU A 239 -5.81 -27.73 6.56
CA GLU A 239 -5.29 -29.10 6.58
C GLU A 239 -4.54 -29.45 5.29
N SER A 240 -5.15 -29.17 4.14
CA SER A 240 -4.50 -29.32 2.83
C SER A 240 -3.21 -28.51 2.75
N ARG A 241 -3.20 -27.28 3.30
CA ARG A 241 -2.04 -26.38 3.30
C ARG A 241 -0.94 -26.82 4.25
N ILE A 242 -1.28 -27.27 5.46
CA ILE A 242 -0.31 -27.83 6.40
C ILE A 242 0.38 -29.02 5.73
N ASN A 243 -0.39 -29.90 5.09
CA ASN A 243 0.15 -31.05 4.38
C ASN A 243 1.03 -30.63 3.19
N SER A 244 0.58 -29.70 2.33
CA SER A 244 1.41 -29.18 1.23
C SER A 244 2.70 -28.53 1.72
N THR A 245 2.63 -27.74 2.79
CA THR A 245 3.81 -27.06 3.37
C THR A 245 4.80 -28.08 3.94
N ALA A 246 4.31 -29.10 4.64
CA ALA A 246 5.15 -30.18 5.16
C ALA A 246 5.85 -30.94 4.02
N VAL A 247 5.14 -31.21 2.91
CA VAL A 247 5.71 -31.83 1.70
C VAL A 247 6.76 -30.92 1.06
N GLU A 248 6.50 -29.63 0.92
CA GLU A 248 7.49 -28.67 0.39
C GLU A 248 8.76 -28.63 1.26
N ILE A 249 8.61 -28.57 2.59
CA ILE A 249 9.74 -28.59 3.53
C ILE A 249 10.54 -29.89 3.40
N HIS A 250 9.87 -31.05 3.29
CA HIS A 250 10.55 -32.32 3.14
C HIS A 250 11.39 -32.36 1.86
N LYS A 251 10.83 -31.92 0.72
CA LYS A 251 11.57 -31.78 -0.54
C LYS A 251 12.79 -30.86 -0.42
N ILE A 252 12.62 -29.71 0.24
CA ILE A 252 13.73 -28.77 0.46
C ILE A 252 14.84 -29.41 1.29
N LEU A 253 14.50 -30.16 2.34
CA LEU A 253 15.48 -30.89 3.15
C LEU A 253 16.21 -32.01 2.38
N GLU A 254 15.56 -32.56 1.36
CA GLU A 254 16.17 -33.51 0.41
C GLU A 254 16.97 -32.82 -0.71
N GLY A 255 17.03 -31.48 -0.72
CA GLY A 255 17.75 -30.68 -1.72
C GLY A 255 16.93 -30.33 -2.97
N ASP A 256 15.63 -30.68 -3.01
CA ASP A 256 14.71 -30.30 -4.09
C ASP A 256 14.02 -28.96 -3.77
N HIS A 257 14.48 -27.90 -4.43
CA HIS A 257 13.94 -26.55 -4.30
C HIS A 257 12.85 -26.21 -5.34
N GLN A 258 12.37 -27.18 -6.13
CA GLN A 258 11.31 -26.97 -7.13
C GLN A 258 9.92 -26.86 -6.50
N THR A 259 9.79 -25.95 -5.54
CA THR A 259 8.60 -25.66 -4.74
C THR A 259 8.45 -24.15 -4.59
N SER A 260 7.30 -23.66 -4.10
CA SER A 260 7.11 -22.23 -3.93
C SER A 260 8.01 -21.65 -2.85
N ILE A 261 8.22 -22.39 -1.76
CA ILE A 261 9.14 -22.00 -0.68
C ILE A 261 10.60 -22.14 -1.14
N GLY A 262 10.95 -23.25 -1.81
CA GLY A 262 12.30 -23.50 -2.32
C GLY A 262 12.76 -22.42 -3.32
N ALA A 263 11.89 -22.04 -4.26
CA ALA A 263 12.18 -20.96 -5.20
C ALA A 263 12.46 -19.62 -4.50
N ARG A 264 11.72 -19.29 -3.43
CA ARG A 264 12.00 -18.06 -2.65
C ARG A 264 13.33 -18.13 -1.93
N ILE A 265 13.69 -19.28 -1.37
CA ILE A 265 15.01 -19.47 -0.74
C ILE A 265 16.12 -19.23 -1.77
N ASP A 266 15.99 -19.79 -2.97
CA ASP A 266 16.96 -19.58 -4.05
C ASP A 266 17.04 -18.11 -4.48
N LEU A 267 15.89 -17.45 -4.65
CA LEU A 267 15.83 -16.02 -5.00
C LEU A 267 16.47 -15.14 -3.92
N TRP A 268 16.22 -15.45 -2.65
CA TRP A 268 16.78 -14.72 -1.52
C TRP A 268 18.30 -14.92 -1.43
N GLY A 269 18.77 -16.15 -1.65
CA GLY A 269 20.20 -16.44 -1.75
C GLY A 269 20.86 -15.68 -2.90
N CYS A 270 20.24 -15.68 -4.09
CA CYS A 270 20.68 -14.90 -5.25
C CYS A 270 20.77 -13.40 -4.93
N ALA A 271 19.72 -12.83 -4.33
CA ALA A 271 19.70 -11.42 -3.94
C ALA A 271 20.79 -11.06 -2.92
N ILE A 272 21.04 -11.93 -1.94
CA ILE A 272 22.10 -11.73 -0.95
C ILE A 272 23.48 -11.77 -1.61
N ASN A 273 23.73 -12.73 -2.51
CA ASN A 273 25.01 -12.83 -3.22
C ASN A 273 25.28 -11.58 -4.07
N LEU A 274 24.30 -11.12 -4.84
CA LEU A 274 24.41 -9.90 -5.63
C LEU A 274 24.61 -8.65 -4.75
N TRP A 275 23.96 -8.61 -3.59
CA TRP A 275 24.22 -7.55 -2.61
C TRP A 275 25.66 -7.60 -2.10
N LEU A 276 26.23 -8.78 -1.82
CA LEU A 276 27.63 -8.90 -1.40
C LEU A 276 28.62 -8.43 -2.48
N ASP A 277 28.27 -8.58 -3.76
CA ASP A 277 29.08 -8.09 -4.88
C ASP A 277 29.04 -6.56 -5.02
N SER A 278 27.91 -5.92 -4.70
CA SER A 278 27.77 -4.45 -4.70
C SER A 278 26.99 -3.95 -3.46
N PRO A 279 27.61 -3.91 -2.26
CA PRO A 279 26.88 -3.72 -1.01
C PRO A 279 26.22 -2.35 -0.86
N LEU A 280 26.85 -1.29 -1.38
CA LEU A 280 26.41 0.08 -1.14
C LEU A 280 25.32 0.52 -2.12
N LEU A 281 25.50 0.27 -3.42
CA LEU A 281 24.66 0.79 -4.50
C LEU A 281 23.85 -0.30 -5.23
N GLY A 282 24.07 -1.58 -4.90
CA GLY A 282 23.42 -2.71 -5.55
C GLY A 282 23.92 -2.91 -6.98
N VAL A 283 23.37 -3.91 -7.66
CA VAL A 283 23.75 -4.30 -9.02
C VAL A 283 22.87 -3.69 -10.11
N GLY A 284 21.70 -3.16 -9.74
CA GLY A 284 20.72 -2.58 -10.68
C GLY A 284 19.76 -3.61 -11.28
N ASP A 285 18.85 -3.14 -12.13
CA ASP A 285 17.74 -3.95 -12.62
C ASP A 285 18.19 -5.05 -13.57
N GLU A 286 18.98 -4.68 -14.57
CA GLU A 286 19.40 -5.58 -15.64
C GLU A 286 20.21 -6.76 -15.11
N GLN A 287 21.16 -6.50 -14.19
CA GLN A 287 22.00 -7.55 -13.61
C GLN A 287 21.18 -8.47 -12.70
N LEU A 288 20.29 -7.93 -11.88
CA LEU A 288 19.42 -8.73 -11.02
C LEU A 288 18.47 -9.62 -11.83
N GLU A 289 17.82 -9.06 -12.86
CA GLU A 289 16.94 -9.84 -13.75
C GLU A 289 17.71 -10.92 -14.53
N SER A 290 18.93 -10.61 -14.98
CA SER A 290 19.79 -11.57 -15.68
C SER A 290 20.21 -12.71 -14.76
N ALA A 291 20.62 -12.39 -13.53
CA ALA A 291 20.99 -13.38 -12.53
C ALA A 291 19.82 -14.31 -12.18
N VAL A 292 18.61 -13.77 -12.02
CA VAL A 292 17.40 -14.58 -11.77
C VAL A 292 17.09 -15.50 -12.95
N LYS A 293 17.14 -15.00 -14.19
CA LYS A 293 16.88 -15.82 -15.40
C LYS A 293 17.87 -16.96 -15.60
N LEU A 294 19.10 -16.82 -15.11
CA LEU A 294 20.14 -17.85 -15.20
C LEU A 294 20.06 -18.89 -14.07
N MET A 295 19.13 -18.75 -13.13
CA MET A 295 18.97 -19.71 -12.04
C MET A 295 18.52 -21.07 -12.58
N PRO A 296 19.08 -22.18 -12.09
CA PRO A 296 18.73 -23.53 -12.57
C PRO A 296 17.33 -23.96 -12.14
N ASN A 297 16.75 -23.35 -11.10
CA ASN A 297 15.42 -23.65 -10.61
C ASN A 297 14.36 -22.89 -11.44
N PRO A 298 13.54 -23.58 -12.25
CA PRO A 298 12.55 -22.92 -13.12
C PRO A 298 11.51 -22.11 -12.33
N PHE A 299 11.14 -22.60 -11.13
CA PHE A 299 10.19 -21.90 -10.27
C PHE A 299 10.72 -20.55 -9.77
N ALA A 300 12.04 -20.40 -9.71
CA ALA A 300 12.71 -19.15 -9.36
C ALA A 300 12.99 -18.29 -10.61
N SER A 301 13.51 -18.87 -11.69
CA SER A 301 13.91 -18.12 -12.89
C SER A 301 12.75 -17.44 -13.62
N ASP A 302 11.53 -17.98 -13.48
CA ASP A 302 10.31 -17.41 -14.06
C ASP A 302 9.71 -16.27 -13.21
N GLN A 303 10.27 -15.98 -12.02
CA GLN A 303 9.75 -14.92 -11.16
C GLN A 303 10.21 -13.54 -11.62
N PRO A 304 9.30 -12.55 -11.67
CA PRO A 304 9.66 -11.18 -12.04
C PRO A 304 10.43 -10.45 -10.93
N HIS A 305 10.31 -10.90 -9.67
CA HIS A 305 10.80 -10.22 -8.48
C HIS A 305 11.27 -11.21 -7.41
N ILE A 306 12.05 -10.72 -6.43
CA ILE A 306 12.60 -11.52 -5.32
C ILE A 306 11.55 -11.90 -4.25
N HIS A 307 10.31 -11.40 -4.35
CA HIS A 307 9.24 -11.64 -3.37
C HIS A 307 9.63 -11.29 -1.93
N ASN A 308 10.51 -10.28 -1.79
CA ASN A 308 10.89 -9.67 -0.53
C ASN A 308 11.40 -8.27 -0.82
N GLN A 309 10.66 -7.25 -0.40
CA GLN A 309 10.98 -5.84 -0.65
C GLN A 309 12.38 -5.47 -0.16
N TYR A 310 12.81 -6.00 0.97
CA TYR A 310 14.08 -5.65 1.58
C TYR A 310 15.25 -6.24 0.78
N LEU A 311 15.17 -7.54 0.45
CA LEU A 311 16.21 -8.20 -0.35
C LEU A 311 16.23 -7.69 -1.78
N ASP A 312 15.07 -7.43 -2.40
CA ASP A 312 15.01 -6.82 -3.74
C ASP A 312 15.65 -5.42 -3.73
N THR A 313 15.34 -4.59 -2.72
CA THR A 313 15.93 -3.26 -2.61
C THR A 313 17.44 -3.35 -2.33
N LEU A 314 17.89 -4.29 -1.50
CA LEU A 314 19.31 -4.51 -1.20
C LEU A 314 20.10 -4.93 -2.43
N SER A 315 19.63 -5.92 -3.18
CA SER A 315 20.33 -6.38 -4.37
C SER A 315 20.32 -5.33 -5.47
N ARG A 316 19.19 -4.65 -5.69
CA ARG A 316 19.01 -3.68 -6.79
C ARG A 316 19.66 -2.33 -6.50
N TYR A 317 19.49 -1.82 -5.28
CA TYR A 317 19.83 -0.45 -4.89
C TYR A 317 20.79 -0.36 -3.69
N GLY A 318 21.28 -1.50 -3.19
CA GLY A 318 22.25 -1.57 -2.10
C GLY A 318 21.70 -1.15 -0.74
N SER A 319 22.57 -1.17 0.26
CA SER A 319 22.23 -0.75 1.62
C SER A 319 21.79 0.72 1.69
N VAL A 320 22.31 1.59 0.82
CA VAL A 320 21.89 2.99 0.74
C VAL A 320 20.42 3.08 0.33
N GLY A 321 20.03 2.38 -0.75
CA GLY A 321 18.65 2.35 -1.22
C GLY A 321 17.69 1.81 -0.16
N LEU A 322 18.07 0.74 0.54
CA LEU A 322 17.26 0.16 1.61
C LEU A 322 17.06 1.14 2.77
N VAL A 323 18.13 1.80 3.24
CA VAL A 323 18.03 2.77 4.33
C VAL A 323 17.13 3.93 3.94
N LEU A 324 17.28 4.47 2.73
CA LEU A 324 16.43 5.56 2.23
C LEU A 324 14.95 5.13 2.16
N LEU A 325 14.67 3.91 1.71
CA LEU A 325 13.31 3.36 1.68
C LEU A 325 12.70 3.25 3.07
N ILE A 326 13.43 2.69 4.04
CA ILE A 326 12.96 2.56 5.44
C ILE A 326 12.73 3.94 6.04
N VAL A 327 13.69 4.86 5.89
CA VAL A 327 13.57 6.24 6.38
C VAL A 327 12.35 6.93 5.77
N TRP A 328 12.08 6.74 4.48
CA TRP A 328 10.91 7.28 3.83
C TRP A 328 9.60 6.76 4.44
N VAL A 329 9.46 5.44 4.65
CA VAL A 329 8.28 4.86 5.31
C VAL A 329 8.12 5.39 6.74
N ILE A 330 9.20 5.39 7.53
CA ILE A 330 9.18 5.89 8.92
C ILE A 330 8.85 7.39 8.99
N SER A 331 9.32 8.18 8.03
CA SER A 331 9.05 9.62 7.99
C SER A 331 7.57 9.98 7.82
N GLY A 332 6.76 9.05 7.32
CA GLY A 332 5.31 9.21 7.31
C GLY A 332 4.70 9.14 8.71
N ILE A 333 5.26 8.33 9.61
CA ILE A 333 4.76 8.15 10.98
C ILE A 333 5.21 9.30 11.89
N VAL A 334 6.48 9.71 11.76
CA VAL A 334 7.12 10.69 12.65
C VAL A 334 6.56 12.09 12.42
N GLY A 335 6.29 12.83 13.50
CA GLY A 335 5.88 14.23 13.43
C GLY A 335 4.41 14.46 13.07
N GLU A 336 3.56 13.42 13.10
CA GLU A 336 2.11 13.61 12.99
C GLU A 336 1.46 13.69 14.39
N ASP A 337 0.97 14.88 14.73
CA ASP A 337 0.39 15.15 16.05
C ASP A 337 -1.06 14.69 16.17
N ASN A 338 -1.84 14.73 15.08
CA ASN A 338 -3.21 14.26 15.15
C ASN A 338 -3.25 12.74 15.29
N ARG A 339 -3.88 12.30 16.37
CA ARG A 339 -3.98 10.90 16.77
C ARG A 339 -4.62 10.03 15.70
N ASP A 340 -5.70 10.49 15.06
CA ASP A 340 -6.45 9.69 14.07
C ASP A 340 -5.67 9.60 12.74
N SER A 341 -5.07 10.70 12.27
CA SER A 341 -4.13 10.73 11.14
C SER A 341 -2.97 9.77 11.35
N ARG A 342 -2.27 9.89 12.49
CA ARG A 342 -1.11 9.05 12.83
C ARG A 342 -1.46 7.56 12.80
N ARG A 343 -2.62 7.17 13.33
CA ARG A 343 -3.05 5.77 13.36
C ARG A 343 -3.30 5.19 11.97
N LEU A 344 -3.96 5.93 11.09
CA LEU A 344 -4.15 5.51 9.70
C LEU A 344 -2.81 5.35 8.96
N ILE A 345 -1.87 6.26 9.19
CA ILE A 345 -0.52 6.16 8.63
C ILE A 345 0.22 4.95 9.18
N VAL A 346 0.12 4.66 10.49
CA VAL A 346 0.72 3.47 11.10
C VAL A 346 0.11 2.18 10.57
N ILE A 347 -1.22 2.12 10.35
CA ILE A 347 -1.86 0.96 9.72
C ILE A 347 -1.28 0.71 8.33
N CYS A 348 -1.20 1.75 7.49
CA CYS A 348 -0.66 1.65 6.13
C CYS A 348 0.84 1.24 6.15
N SER A 349 1.65 1.94 6.96
CA SER A 349 3.09 1.69 7.07
C SER A 349 3.39 0.31 7.65
N GLY A 350 2.63 -0.13 8.65
CA GLY A 350 2.77 -1.45 9.26
C GLY A 350 2.45 -2.56 8.26
N LEU A 351 1.37 -2.43 7.49
CA LEU A 351 1.07 -3.37 6.41
C LEU A 351 2.18 -3.39 5.35
N ILE A 352 2.73 -2.24 4.94
CA ILE A 352 3.83 -2.17 3.98
C ILE A 352 5.06 -2.93 4.52
N LEU A 353 5.45 -2.66 5.76
CA LEU A 353 6.63 -3.27 6.37
C LEU A 353 6.48 -4.78 6.57
N ILE A 354 5.30 -5.24 7.01
CA ILE A 354 5.07 -6.66 7.25
C ILE A 354 4.92 -7.41 5.92
N SER A 355 4.10 -6.90 4.99
CA SER A 355 3.93 -7.53 3.67
C SER A 355 5.24 -7.55 2.87
N GLY A 356 6.10 -6.54 3.05
CA GLY A 356 7.43 -6.46 2.44
C GLY A 356 8.37 -7.62 2.76
N LEU A 357 8.09 -8.43 3.80
CA LEU A 357 8.85 -9.66 4.08
C LEU A 357 8.58 -10.78 3.07
N SER A 358 7.46 -10.72 2.35
CA SER A 358 6.98 -11.80 1.48
C SER A 358 6.54 -11.33 0.09
N ASP A 359 6.66 -10.04 -0.17
CA ASP A 359 6.21 -9.36 -1.38
C ASP A 359 7.01 -8.06 -1.59
N VAL A 360 6.79 -7.37 -2.71
CA VAL A 360 7.45 -6.14 -3.13
C VAL A 360 6.45 -4.97 -3.31
N PRO A 361 5.84 -4.43 -2.22
CA PRO A 361 4.77 -3.44 -2.33
C PRO A 361 5.12 -2.22 -3.19
N PHE A 362 6.39 -1.77 -3.20
CA PHE A 362 6.81 -0.56 -3.89
C PHE A 362 7.31 -0.77 -5.33
N HIS A 363 7.45 -2.02 -5.80
CA HIS A 363 7.53 -2.28 -7.25
C HIS A 363 6.24 -1.88 -7.96
N HIS A 364 5.12 -1.96 -7.24
CA HIS A 364 3.83 -1.49 -7.73
C HIS A 364 3.64 0.00 -7.43
N THR A 365 3.74 0.84 -8.47
CA THR A 365 3.51 2.29 -8.37
C THR A 365 2.16 2.67 -7.75
N HIS A 366 1.16 1.77 -7.78
CA HIS A 366 -0.13 1.95 -7.12
C HIS A 366 0.03 2.20 -5.62
N THR A 367 0.87 1.40 -4.97
CA THR A 367 1.18 1.50 -3.54
C THR A 367 1.94 2.78 -3.22
N VAL A 368 2.85 3.20 -4.10
CA VAL A 368 3.58 4.47 -3.95
C VAL A 368 2.61 5.66 -3.97
N TYR A 369 1.66 5.69 -4.91
CA TYR A 369 0.61 6.71 -4.95
C TYR A 369 -0.25 6.69 -3.69
N LEU A 370 -0.72 5.50 -3.29
CA LEU A 370 -1.55 5.33 -2.10
C LEU A 370 -0.86 5.86 -0.84
N PHE A 371 0.38 5.45 -0.60
CA PHE A 371 1.16 5.87 0.57
C PHE A 371 1.49 7.37 0.52
N GLY A 372 2.01 7.86 -0.62
CA GLY A 372 2.41 9.26 -0.79
C GLY A 372 1.25 10.24 -0.60
N PHE A 373 0.10 9.97 -1.22
CA PHE A 373 -1.08 10.81 -1.08
C PHE A 373 -1.74 10.69 0.30
N LEU A 374 -1.80 9.49 0.90
CA LEU A 374 -2.35 9.31 2.25
C LEU A 374 -1.56 10.12 3.28
N VAL A 375 -0.23 9.92 3.32
CA VAL A 375 0.64 10.59 4.29
C VAL A 375 0.64 12.09 4.07
N GLY A 376 0.85 12.55 2.83
CA GLY A 376 0.92 13.98 2.53
C GLY A 376 -0.37 14.72 2.88
N SER A 377 -1.54 14.15 2.51
CA SER A 377 -2.83 14.79 2.80
C SER A 377 -3.17 14.80 4.29
N LEU A 378 -2.95 13.70 5.02
CA LEU A 378 -3.26 13.62 6.45
C LEU A 378 -2.39 14.54 7.32
N LYS A 379 -1.14 14.78 6.88
CA LYS A 379 -0.19 15.70 7.55
C LYS A 379 -0.44 17.18 7.24
N LEU A 380 -0.98 17.50 6.07
CA LEU A 380 -1.16 18.90 5.63
C LEU A 380 -2.54 19.47 5.99
N ILE A 381 -3.56 18.62 6.11
CA ILE A 381 -4.90 19.03 6.53
C ILE A 381 -4.92 19.25 8.05
N GLU A 382 -5.26 20.47 8.46
CA GLU A 382 -5.43 20.84 9.87
C GLU A 382 -6.79 20.35 10.42
N ASP A 383 -6.91 20.31 11.75
CA ASP A 383 -8.11 19.83 12.46
C ASP A 383 -9.26 20.83 12.51
#